data_AF-A0A059ASR2-F1
#
_entry.id   AF-A0A059ASR2-F1
#
_cell.length_a   1.000
_cell.length_b   1.000
_cell.length_c   1.000
_cell.angle_alpha   90.00
_cell.angle_beta   90.00
_cell.angle_gamma   90.00
#
_symmetry.space_group_name_H-M   'P 1'
#
loop_
_entity.id
_entity.type
_entity.pdbx_description
1 polymer ?
#
loop_
_entity_poly.entity_id
_entity_poly.type
_entity_poly.pdbx_seq_one_letter_code
_entity_poly.pdbx_strand_id
1 'polypeptide(L)'
;MHSTEISHSMEIEAASARIKTGMDTTSADRDYHCRVHEVELQTHDPDEPKEPRNDVTLTWEDVWVMVSNKSKGVKPILQGVTGYARPGELLAIMGPSGCGKSTLLDALAGRLSSNTRQTGDILVNGHKQALAYGTSAYVMQDDVLIATLTVREAVYYTAQLQLPDYIPISEKRERAETAIKEMGLQDAMDTRIGGWGTKGLSGGQKRRVSICLEIVTRPKLLFLDEPTSGLDSAASYYVMSRIASLGQRDGIRRLIIASIHQPSSEVFQLFHNLCLLSSGRTVYFGPASAATEFFALNGYPCPSLQNPSDHFLKTINKDFDVDIEQGATGKISTEEVINTLVKSYRSSPNCKVVLGEVAKINKQGHGAPAKGGSHANFLTQCLVLTRRSSVNMSRDRGYYWLRLAVYIIVAFGLGTIYNNIGSTYSSIQVYAK
;
A
#
# COMPACT_ATOMS: atom_id res chain seq x y z
N MET A 1 -41.01 39.92 -43.08
CA MET A 1 -40.88 38.54 -42.54
C MET A 1 -39.94 37.71 -43.41
N HIS A 2 -38.67 38.12 -43.54
CA HIS A 2 -37.68 37.42 -44.39
C HIS A 2 -36.23 37.62 -43.93
N SER A 3 -36.02 37.87 -42.63
CA SER A 3 -34.65 38.03 -42.08
C SER A 3 -34.38 37.16 -40.85
N THR A 4 -35.28 36.23 -40.52
CA THR A 4 -35.13 35.31 -39.38
C THR A 4 -34.97 33.84 -39.78
N GLU A 5 -35.18 33.49 -41.06
CA GLU A 5 -35.04 32.10 -41.54
C GLU A 5 -33.63 31.77 -42.08
N ILE A 6 -32.81 32.78 -42.38
CA ILE A 6 -31.46 32.55 -42.92
C ILE A 6 -30.45 32.23 -41.81
N SER A 7 -30.67 32.75 -40.59
CA SER A 7 -29.78 32.46 -39.45
C SER A 7 -29.94 31.04 -38.89
N HIS A 8 -31.14 30.45 -39.00
CA HIS A 8 -31.39 29.09 -38.51
C HIS A 8 -30.97 27.99 -39.50
N SER A 9 -30.93 28.26 -40.82
CA SER A 9 -30.37 27.31 -41.78
C SER A 9 -28.85 27.17 -41.68
N MET A 10 -28.12 28.26 -41.37
CA MET A 10 -26.66 28.19 -41.21
C MET A 10 -26.21 27.48 -39.92
N GLU A 11 -27.01 27.50 -38.85
CA GLU A 11 -26.69 26.77 -37.61
C GLU A 11 -26.95 25.26 -37.75
N ILE A 12 -27.94 24.84 -38.54
CA ILE A 12 -28.25 23.42 -38.79
C ILE A 12 -27.20 22.80 -39.74
N GLU A 13 -26.70 23.55 -40.70
CA GLU A 13 -25.64 23.07 -41.61
C GLU A 13 -24.27 22.97 -40.90
N ALA A 14 -23.98 23.89 -39.97
CA ALA A 14 -22.79 23.82 -39.11
C ALA A 14 -22.86 22.69 -38.05
N ALA A 15 -24.06 22.32 -37.59
CA ALA A 15 -24.28 21.17 -36.71
C ALA A 15 -24.17 19.83 -37.47
N SER A 16 -24.66 19.77 -38.71
CA SER A 16 -24.54 18.57 -39.58
C SER A 16 -23.10 18.34 -40.06
N ALA A 17 -22.31 19.40 -40.25
CA ALA A 17 -20.88 19.32 -40.56
C ALA A 17 -20.04 18.85 -39.34
N ARG A 18 -20.46 19.14 -38.10
CA ARG A 18 -19.81 18.65 -36.87
C ARG A 18 -20.15 17.19 -36.52
N ILE A 19 -21.29 16.69 -36.99
CA ILE A 19 -21.70 15.28 -36.80
C ILE A 19 -21.04 14.35 -37.85
N LYS A 20 -20.68 14.86 -39.03
CA LYS A 20 -19.95 14.09 -40.06
C LYS A 20 -18.43 13.96 -39.83
N THR A 21 -17.85 14.74 -38.92
CA THR A 21 -16.44 14.59 -38.48
C THR A 21 -16.28 13.71 -37.23
N GLY A 22 -17.36 13.11 -36.74
CA GLY A 22 -17.37 12.30 -35.51
C GLY A 22 -17.41 10.79 -35.71
N MET A 23 -17.13 10.29 -36.91
CA MET A 23 -17.40 8.88 -37.27
C MET A 23 -16.25 8.18 -38.00
N ASP A 24 -15.00 8.49 -37.62
CA ASP A 24 -13.79 7.80 -38.08
C ASP A 24 -12.69 7.76 -36.98
N THR A 25 -13.05 7.42 -35.74
CA THR A 25 -12.08 7.24 -34.65
C THR A 25 -11.90 5.79 -34.18
N THR A 26 -12.49 4.82 -34.87
CA THR A 26 -12.41 3.39 -34.49
C THR A 26 -11.21 2.63 -35.07
N SER A 27 -10.30 3.29 -35.80
CA SER A 27 -9.01 2.71 -36.21
C SER A 27 -7.79 3.27 -35.46
N ALA A 28 -7.88 4.46 -34.88
CA ALA A 28 -6.78 5.08 -34.14
C ALA A 28 -6.63 4.57 -32.70
N ASP A 29 -7.70 4.06 -32.08
CA ASP A 29 -7.68 3.52 -30.71
C ASP A 29 -7.22 2.06 -30.62
N ARG A 30 -7.17 1.34 -31.75
CA ARG A 30 -6.51 0.02 -31.83
C ARG A 30 -4.99 0.13 -32.02
N ASP A 31 -4.52 1.30 -32.47
CA ASP A 31 -3.10 1.55 -32.72
C ASP A 31 -2.33 1.96 -31.44
N TYR A 32 -3.04 2.41 -30.40
CA TYR A 32 -2.44 2.65 -29.06
C TYR A 32 -2.19 1.37 -28.28
N HIS A 33 -2.92 0.29 -28.54
CA HIS A 33 -2.68 -1.01 -27.91
C HIS A 33 -1.65 -1.88 -28.66
N CYS A 34 -1.42 -1.62 -29.95
CA CYS A 34 -0.35 -2.26 -30.73
C CYS A 34 1.04 -1.64 -30.48
N ARG A 35 1.11 -0.35 -30.10
CA ARG A 35 2.41 0.33 -29.83
C ARG A 35 3.04 0.01 -28.47
N VAL A 36 2.36 -0.72 -27.59
CA VAL A 36 2.94 -1.18 -26.31
C VAL A 36 3.74 -2.47 -26.47
N HIS A 37 3.76 -3.06 -27.67
CA HIS A 37 4.48 -4.31 -27.96
C HIS A 37 5.61 -4.20 -28.99
N GLU A 38 5.97 -2.99 -29.45
CA GLU A 38 6.99 -2.82 -30.51
C GLU A 38 7.97 -1.65 -30.26
N VAL A 39 8.45 -1.50 -29.03
CA VAL A 39 9.66 -0.72 -28.73
C VAL A 39 10.56 -1.52 -27.78
N GLU A 40 11.11 -2.63 -28.29
CA GLU A 40 12.29 -3.26 -27.70
C GLU A 40 13.08 -4.06 -28.76
N LEU A 41 13.44 -3.37 -29.85
CA LEU A 41 14.54 -3.76 -30.74
C LEU A 41 15.52 -2.58 -30.81
N GLN A 42 16.05 -2.19 -29.65
CA GLN A 42 17.32 -1.48 -29.62
C GLN A 42 18.42 -2.54 -29.56
N THR A 43 19.25 -2.51 -30.59
CA THR A 43 20.48 -3.29 -30.77
C THR A 43 21.39 -3.08 -29.56
N HIS A 44 21.28 -3.97 -28.58
CA HIS A 44 22.22 -4.04 -27.46
C HIS A 44 23.29 -5.07 -27.82
N ASP A 45 24.53 -4.60 -27.89
CA ASP A 45 25.74 -5.40 -28.08
C ASP A 45 25.74 -6.61 -27.11
N PRO A 46 25.85 -7.87 -27.59
CA PRO A 46 25.58 -9.05 -26.76
C PRO A 46 26.65 -9.38 -25.69
N ASP A 47 27.76 -8.65 -25.62
CA ASP A 47 28.93 -9.02 -24.79
C ASP A 47 29.34 -8.01 -23.70
N GLU A 48 28.46 -7.09 -23.29
CA GLU A 48 28.72 -6.28 -22.11
C GLU A 48 28.31 -7.04 -20.82
N PRO A 49 29.23 -7.33 -19.88
CA PRO A 49 28.89 -8.06 -18.66
C PRO A 49 27.97 -7.19 -17.79
N LYS A 50 26.67 -7.46 -17.84
CA LYS A 50 25.67 -6.87 -16.94
C LYS A 50 26.13 -7.13 -15.51
N GLU A 51 26.41 -6.06 -14.75
CA GLU A 51 26.69 -6.16 -13.31
C GLU A 51 25.64 -7.07 -12.65
N PRO A 52 26.03 -7.91 -11.67
CA PRO A 52 25.10 -8.79 -10.98
C PRO A 52 23.97 -7.95 -10.36
N ARG A 53 22.80 -8.01 -10.98
CA ARG A 53 21.62 -7.24 -10.55
C ARG A 53 21.25 -7.71 -9.15
N ASN A 54 21.34 -6.81 -8.16
CA ASN A 54 20.95 -7.06 -6.77
C ASN A 54 19.41 -7.07 -6.64
N ASP A 55 18.76 -7.97 -7.35
CA ASP A 55 17.32 -8.18 -7.31
C ASP A 55 16.91 -8.86 -5.97
N VAL A 56 15.68 -8.62 -5.50
CA VAL A 56 15.16 -9.19 -4.24
C VAL A 56 14.01 -10.15 -4.53
N THR A 57 14.19 -11.41 -4.14
CA THR A 57 13.18 -12.46 -4.09
C THR A 57 12.79 -12.72 -2.65
N LEU A 58 11.51 -13.04 -2.44
CA LEU A 58 10.98 -13.44 -1.15
C LEU A 58 10.33 -14.81 -1.26
N THR A 59 10.65 -15.73 -0.38
CA THR A 59 9.97 -17.02 -0.26
C THR A 59 9.49 -17.23 1.16
N TRP A 60 8.39 -17.95 1.29
CA TRP A 60 7.89 -18.41 2.57
C TRP A 60 7.37 -19.84 2.45
N GLU A 61 7.73 -20.67 3.42
CA GLU A 61 7.45 -22.10 3.41
C GLU A 61 6.88 -22.53 4.77
N ASP A 62 5.71 -23.18 4.71
CA ASP A 62 4.97 -23.70 5.86
C ASP A 62 4.85 -22.67 7.00
N VAL A 63 4.45 -21.44 6.66
CA VAL A 63 4.31 -20.36 7.66
C VAL A 63 3.03 -20.54 8.46
N TRP A 64 3.20 -20.66 9.77
CA TRP A 64 2.10 -20.61 10.75
C TRP A 64 2.26 -19.40 11.66
N VAL A 65 1.13 -18.78 11.99
CA VAL A 65 1.09 -17.70 12.97
C VAL A 65 -0.02 -17.99 13.97
N MET A 66 0.37 -18.10 15.23
CA MET A 66 -0.51 -18.37 16.35
C MET A 66 -0.57 -17.14 17.26
N VAL A 67 -1.76 -16.76 17.71
CA VAL A 67 -1.93 -15.67 18.69
C VAL A 67 -2.32 -16.26 20.03
N SER A 68 -1.59 -15.88 21.08
CA SER A 68 -1.95 -16.23 22.45
C SER A 68 -2.84 -15.12 23.02
N ASN A 69 -4.07 -15.45 23.38
CA ASN A 69 -4.95 -14.54 24.12
C ASN A 69 -5.09 -15.06 25.55
N LYS A 70 -4.77 -14.20 26.53
CA LYS A 70 -4.81 -14.51 27.97
C LYS A 70 -6.15 -15.12 28.43
N SER A 71 -7.24 -14.85 27.73
CA SER A 71 -8.59 -15.34 28.06
C SER A 71 -9.10 -16.49 27.19
N LYS A 72 -8.57 -16.69 25.97
CA LYS A 72 -9.16 -17.61 24.95
C LYS A 72 -8.19 -18.69 24.43
N GLY A 73 -7.02 -18.83 25.05
CA GLY A 73 -6.01 -19.80 24.62
C GLY A 73 -5.26 -19.37 23.35
N VAL A 74 -4.59 -20.34 22.72
CA VAL A 74 -3.78 -20.12 21.50
C VAL A 74 -4.64 -20.42 20.27
N LYS A 75 -4.82 -19.44 19.38
CA LYS A 75 -5.60 -19.58 18.14
C LYS A 75 -4.70 -19.44 16.91
N PRO A 76 -4.77 -20.37 15.93
CA PRO A 76 -4.09 -20.20 14.64
C PRO A 76 -4.77 -19.08 13.83
N ILE A 77 -3.96 -18.13 13.36
CA ILE A 77 -4.37 -17.15 12.34
C ILE A 77 -3.94 -17.61 10.95
N LEU A 78 -2.70 -18.11 10.81
CA LEU A 78 -2.18 -18.67 9.55
C LEU A 78 -1.80 -20.14 9.75
N GLN A 79 -2.06 -20.96 8.74
CA GLN A 79 -1.97 -22.42 8.80
C GLN A 79 -1.21 -22.97 7.59
N GLY A 80 0.13 -23.00 7.69
CA GLY A 80 1.01 -23.63 6.70
C GLY A 80 0.92 -22.97 5.33
N VAL A 81 1.05 -21.64 5.30
CA VAL A 81 1.02 -20.87 4.06
C VAL A 81 2.38 -20.96 3.38
N THR A 82 2.40 -21.27 2.08
CA THR A 82 3.62 -21.36 1.27
C THR A 82 3.45 -20.57 -0.02
N GLY A 83 4.50 -19.88 -0.46
CA GLY A 83 4.51 -19.11 -1.70
C GLY A 83 5.85 -18.38 -1.92
N TYR A 84 5.88 -17.61 -3.01
CA TYR A 84 7.06 -16.84 -3.41
C TYR A 84 6.66 -15.49 -3.99
N ALA A 85 7.61 -14.57 -4.11
CA ALA A 85 7.40 -13.34 -4.85
C ALA A 85 8.71 -12.92 -5.53
N ARG A 86 8.62 -12.50 -6.80
CA ARG A 86 9.79 -12.22 -7.64
C ARG A 86 9.99 -10.73 -7.92
N PRO A 87 11.23 -10.32 -8.23
CA PRO A 87 11.56 -8.95 -8.60
C PRO A 87 10.78 -8.49 -9.85
N GLY A 88 10.16 -7.31 -9.73
CA GLY A 88 9.34 -6.71 -10.79
C GLY A 88 7.91 -7.24 -10.87
N GLU A 89 7.52 -8.17 -10.00
CA GLU A 89 6.13 -8.65 -9.92
C GLU A 89 5.34 -7.88 -8.84
N LEU A 90 4.05 -7.73 -9.11
CA LEU A 90 3.04 -7.25 -8.15
C LEU A 90 2.19 -8.44 -7.69
N LEU A 91 2.30 -8.78 -6.40
CA LEU A 91 1.55 -9.86 -5.75
C LEU A 91 0.37 -9.28 -4.95
N ALA A 92 -0.85 -9.76 -5.22
CA ALA A 92 -2.02 -9.50 -4.40
C ALA A 92 -2.18 -10.58 -3.32
N ILE A 93 -2.37 -10.18 -2.07
CA ILE A 93 -2.90 -11.03 -1.00
C ILE A 93 -4.38 -10.66 -0.81
N MET A 94 -5.28 -11.55 -1.18
CA MET A 94 -6.72 -11.35 -1.12
C MET A 94 -7.39 -12.39 -0.22
N GLY A 95 -8.57 -12.06 0.27
CA GLY A 95 -9.37 -12.95 1.09
C GLY A 95 -10.37 -12.18 1.97
N PRO A 96 -11.35 -12.87 2.56
CA PRO A 96 -12.36 -12.24 3.42
C PRO A 96 -11.75 -11.49 4.61
N SER A 97 -12.56 -10.65 5.26
CA SER A 97 -12.18 -10.05 6.54
C SER A 97 -11.76 -11.12 7.56
N GLY A 98 -10.71 -10.83 8.33
CA GLY A 98 -10.21 -11.74 9.36
C GLY A 98 -9.53 -13.03 8.87
N CYS A 99 -9.31 -13.23 7.56
CA CYS A 99 -8.66 -14.45 7.05
C CYS A 99 -7.13 -14.50 7.25
N GLY A 100 -6.50 -13.41 7.74
CA GLY A 100 -5.07 -13.34 8.00
C GLY A 100 -4.22 -12.58 6.97
N LYS A 101 -4.82 -11.76 6.08
CA LYS A 101 -4.09 -10.97 5.05
C LYS A 101 -2.98 -10.10 5.64
N SER A 102 -3.34 -9.17 6.53
CA SER A 102 -2.38 -8.28 7.19
C SER A 102 -1.41 -9.05 8.06
N THR A 103 -1.85 -10.14 8.70
CA THR A 103 -0.96 -11.03 9.47
C THR A 103 0.10 -11.72 8.58
N LEU A 104 -0.26 -12.15 7.37
CA LEU A 104 0.72 -12.70 6.42
C LEU A 104 1.67 -11.59 5.96
N LEU A 105 1.13 -10.41 5.63
CA LEU A 105 1.94 -9.26 5.21
C LEU A 105 2.93 -8.83 6.31
N ASP A 106 2.49 -8.75 7.56
CA ASP A 106 3.31 -8.45 8.74
C ASP A 106 4.35 -9.54 9.01
N ALA A 107 4.01 -10.82 8.84
CA ALA A 107 4.94 -11.94 8.94
C ALA A 107 6.06 -11.82 7.91
N LEU A 108 5.71 -11.58 6.65
CA LEU A 108 6.65 -11.38 5.55
C LEU A 108 7.52 -10.13 5.75
N ALA A 109 6.98 -9.08 6.37
CA ALA A 109 7.71 -7.86 6.70
C ALA A 109 8.53 -7.96 8.00
N GLY A 110 8.46 -9.07 8.74
CA GLY A 110 9.15 -9.23 10.03
C GLY A 110 8.60 -8.33 11.14
N ARG A 111 7.32 -7.96 11.07
CA ARG A 111 6.64 -6.98 11.94
C ARG A 111 5.64 -7.58 12.92
N LEU A 112 5.57 -8.91 13.02
CA LEU A 112 4.65 -9.59 13.91
C LEU A 112 4.82 -9.12 15.37
N SER A 113 3.69 -8.93 16.06
CA SER A 113 3.69 -8.48 17.45
C SER A 113 4.21 -9.57 18.39
N SER A 114 4.79 -9.15 19.52
CA SER A 114 5.45 -10.02 20.49
C SER A 114 4.54 -11.07 21.16
N ASN A 115 3.23 -10.90 21.09
CA ASN A 115 2.24 -11.86 21.58
C ASN A 115 1.90 -12.98 20.56
N THR A 116 2.57 -13.00 19.41
CA THR A 116 2.37 -13.99 18.35
C THR A 116 3.56 -14.95 18.27
N ARG A 117 3.27 -16.20 17.93
CA ARG A 117 4.29 -17.23 17.67
C ARG A 117 4.25 -17.57 16.18
N GLN A 118 5.38 -17.35 15.52
CA GLN A 118 5.60 -17.73 14.12
C GLN A 118 6.38 -19.05 14.04
N THR A 119 5.98 -19.94 13.13
CA THR A 119 6.79 -21.08 12.66
C THR A 119 6.83 -21.10 11.13
N GLY A 120 7.68 -21.94 10.56
CA GLY A 120 7.99 -21.93 9.13
C GLY A 120 9.20 -21.05 8.80
N ASP A 121 9.57 -21.03 7.53
CA ASP A 121 10.74 -20.31 7.04
C ASP A 121 10.32 -19.18 6.09
N ILE A 122 10.86 -17.98 6.33
CA ILE A 122 10.75 -16.83 5.43
C ILE A 122 12.17 -16.47 5.04
N LEU A 123 12.47 -16.51 3.75
CA LEU A 123 13.81 -16.31 3.22
C LEU A 123 13.81 -15.18 2.20
N VAL A 124 14.82 -14.32 2.29
CA VAL A 124 15.09 -13.24 1.36
C VAL A 124 16.31 -13.66 0.55
N ASN A 125 16.17 -13.79 -0.77
CA ASN A 125 17.22 -14.32 -1.63
C ASN A 125 17.78 -15.69 -1.17
N GLY A 126 16.93 -16.55 -0.60
CA GLY A 126 17.31 -17.86 -0.07
C GLY A 126 17.98 -17.83 1.32
N HIS A 127 18.12 -16.67 1.95
CA HIS A 127 18.70 -16.52 3.28
C HIS A 127 17.68 -16.11 4.33
N LYS A 128 17.79 -16.70 5.53
CA LYS A 128 17.01 -16.30 6.71
C LYS A 128 17.60 -15.03 7.30
N GLN A 129 17.27 -13.89 6.70
CA GLN A 129 17.79 -12.59 7.07
C GLN A 129 16.65 -11.68 7.54
N ALA A 130 16.90 -10.91 8.60
CA ALA A 130 16.02 -9.79 8.94
C ALA A 130 16.03 -8.79 7.78
N LEU A 131 14.87 -8.28 7.40
CA LEU A 131 14.77 -7.28 6.35
C LEU A 131 15.55 -6.02 6.77
N ALA A 132 16.61 -5.74 6.02
CA ALA A 132 17.49 -4.63 6.34
C ALA A 132 16.80 -3.29 6.03
N TYR A 133 17.05 -2.28 6.86
CA TYR A 133 16.51 -0.94 6.65
C TYR A 133 16.84 -0.42 5.24
N GLY A 134 15.90 0.28 4.60
CA GLY A 134 16.05 0.80 3.24
C GLY A 134 15.98 -0.26 2.12
N THR A 135 16.09 -1.56 2.43
CA THR A 135 15.83 -2.63 1.45
C THR A 135 14.34 -2.85 1.28
N SER A 136 13.59 -2.81 2.38
CA SER A 136 12.14 -2.93 2.41
C SER A 136 11.46 -1.69 2.97
N ALA A 137 10.26 -1.38 2.50
CA ALA A 137 9.38 -0.40 3.10
C ALA A 137 7.96 -0.96 3.30
N TYR A 138 7.23 -0.41 4.28
CA TYR A 138 5.91 -0.89 4.67
C TYR A 138 4.94 0.28 4.77
N VAL A 139 3.92 0.29 3.91
CA VAL A 139 2.83 1.27 3.98
C VAL A 139 1.69 0.66 4.79
N MET A 140 1.36 1.30 5.91
CA MET A 140 0.27 0.87 6.79
C MET A 140 -1.11 1.16 6.18
N GLN A 141 -2.15 0.51 6.69
CA GLN A 141 -3.53 0.75 6.27
C GLN A 141 -3.97 2.19 6.56
N ASP A 142 -3.69 2.69 7.76
CA ASP A 142 -4.01 4.06 8.15
C ASP A 142 -2.91 5.05 7.78
N ASP A 143 -3.30 6.17 7.16
CA ASP A 143 -2.39 7.25 6.78
C ASP A 143 -2.09 8.16 7.99
N VAL A 144 -0.98 7.90 8.69
CA VAL A 144 -0.53 8.75 9.81
C VAL A 144 0.26 9.95 9.28
N LEU A 145 -0.46 10.99 8.87
CA LEU A 145 0.13 12.21 8.30
C LEU A 145 -0.08 13.43 9.21
N ILE A 146 0.93 14.30 9.30
CA ILE A 146 0.83 15.57 10.06
C ILE A 146 0.03 16.59 9.23
N ALA A 147 -1.23 16.82 9.63
CA ALA A 147 -2.19 17.64 8.89
C ALA A 147 -1.74 19.08 8.57
N THR A 148 -0.87 19.67 9.39
CA THR A 148 -0.42 21.07 9.25
C THR A 148 0.68 21.26 8.21
N LEU A 149 1.36 20.18 7.81
CA LEU A 149 2.45 20.21 6.84
C LEU A 149 1.91 20.21 5.41
N THR A 150 2.69 20.75 4.48
CA THR A 150 2.46 20.55 3.04
C THR A 150 3.01 19.20 2.58
N VAL A 151 2.60 18.75 1.39
CA VAL A 151 3.15 17.53 0.78
C VAL A 151 4.68 17.63 0.65
N ARG A 152 5.19 18.74 0.13
CA ARG A 152 6.63 18.99 -0.01
C ARG A 152 7.35 18.88 1.31
N GLU A 153 6.83 19.53 2.35
CA GLU A 153 7.43 19.53 3.67
C GLU A 153 7.47 18.11 4.27
N ALA A 154 6.35 17.39 4.19
CA ALA A 154 6.27 16.03 4.71
C ALA A 154 7.30 15.11 4.05
N VAL A 155 7.37 15.12 2.71
CA VAL A 155 8.31 14.28 1.96
C VAL A 155 9.77 14.72 2.20
N TYR A 156 10.07 16.02 2.27
CA TYR A 156 11.43 16.52 2.57
C TYR A 156 11.90 16.17 3.98
N TYR A 157 11.03 16.30 4.98
CA TYR A 157 11.40 15.89 6.33
C TYR A 157 11.65 14.38 6.39
N THR A 158 10.82 13.58 5.73
CA THR A 158 11.04 12.14 5.63
C THR A 158 12.35 11.82 4.91
N ALA A 159 12.66 12.46 3.78
CA ALA A 159 13.92 12.25 3.07
C ALA A 159 15.14 12.57 3.95
N GLN A 160 15.10 13.65 4.73
CA GLN A 160 16.19 14.00 5.63
C GLN A 160 16.38 13.00 6.77
N LEU A 161 15.29 12.37 7.25
CA LEU A 161 15.32 11.41 8.35
C LEU A 161 15.68 9.99 7.90
N GLN A 162 15.17 9.58 6.74
CA GLN A 162 15.30 8.22 6.23
C GLN A 162 16.57 8.01 5.39
N LEU A 163 17.07 9.05 4.71
CA LEU A 163 18.29 8.95 3.92
C LEU A 163 19.53 9.22 4.78
N PRO A 164 20.63 8.48 4.58
CA PRO A 164 21.84 8.63 5.37
C PRO A 164 22.56 9.96 5.15
N ASP A 165 23.38 10.36 6.12
CA ASP A 165 24.00 11.70 6.17
C ASP A 165 25.13 11.94 5.16
N TYR A 166 25.70 10.88 4.59
CA TYR A 166 26.67 11.03 3.49
C TYR A 166 26.02 11.53 2.19
N ILE A 167 24.68 11.44 2.08
CA ILE A 167 23.93 11.96 0.93
C ILE A 167 23.73 13.46 1.13
N PRO A 168 24.16 14.31 0.18
CA PRO A 168 24.02 15.75 0.31
C PRO A 168 22.55 16.18 0.34
N ILE A 169 22.25 17.29 1.02
CA ILE A 169 20.88 17.80 1.19
C ILE A 169 20.22 18.05 -0.17
N SER A 170 20.96 18.54 -1.17
CA SER A 170 20.46 18.74 -2.53
C SER A 170 19.98 17.44 -3.19
N GLU A 171 20.71 16.33 -3.01
CA GLU A 171 20.32 15.04 -3.55
C GLU A 171 19.15 14.43 -2.75
N LYS A 172 19.13 14.57 -1.41
CA LYS A 172 17.96 14.18 -0.60
C LYS A 172 16.69 14.92 -1.07
N ARG A 173 16.86 16.19 -1.44
CA ARG A 173 15.83 17.07 -1.97
C ARG A 173 15.29 16.59 -3.32
N GLU A 174 16.21 16.29 -4.25
CA GLU A 174 15.89 15.78 -5.58
C GLU A 174 15.17 14.42 -5.52
N ARG A 175 15.61 13.51 -4.64
CA ARG A 175 14.93 12.23 -4.43
C ARG A 175 13.50 12.41 -3.95
N ALA A 176 13.26 13.36 -3.06
CA ALA A 176 11.91 13.69 -2.60
C ALA A 176 11.03 14.29 -3.71
N GLU A 177 11.55 15.22 -4.51
CA GLU A 177 10.82 15.78 -5.66
C GLU A 177 10.50 14.69 -6.71
N THR A 178 11.43 13.76 -6.92
CA THR A 178 11.23 12.60 -7.80
C THR A 178 10.10 11.71 -7.28
N ALA A 179 10.09 11.37 -5.98
CA ALA A 179 9.02 10.57 -5.39
C ALA A 179 7.63 11.25 -5.49
N ILE A 180 7.57 12.58 -5.30
CA ILE A 180 6.34 13.37 -5.49
C ILE A 180 5.86 13.27 -6.94
N LYS A 181 6.78 13.36 -7.91
CA LYS A 181 6.49 13.23 -9.34
C LYS A 181 6.01 11.82 -9.69
N GLU A 182 6.65 10.80 -9.14
CA GLU A 182 6.26 9.40 -9.34
C GLU A 182 4.83 9.13 -8.89
N MET A 183 4.42 9.72 -7.76
CA MET A 183 3.08 9.57 -7.22
C MET A 183 2.04 10.56 -7.81
N GLY A 184 2.42 11.39 -8.79
CA GLY A 184 1.48 12.33 -9.42
C GLY A 184 0.92 13.35 -8.44
N LEU A 185 1.79 13.95 -7.62
CA LEU A 185 1.46 14.91 -6.56
C LEU A 185 2.01 16.32 -6.80
N GLN A 186 2.53 16.61 -8.00
CA GLN A 186 3.16 17.90 -8.33
C GLN A 186 2.23 19.09 -8.09
N ASP A 187 0.98 18.99 -8.53
CA ASP A 187 -0.01 20.08 -8.40
C ASP A 187 -0.44 20.32 -6.94
N ALA A 188 -0.23 19.32 -6.08
CA ALA A 188 -0.60 19.36 -4.66
C ALA A 188 0.61 19.55 -3.74
N MET A 189 1.81 19.79 -4.30
CA MET A 189 3.06 19.78 -3.57
C MET A 189 3.12 20.83 -2.45
N ASP A 190 2.57 22.02 -2.69
CA ASP A 190 2.53 23.11 -1.71
C ASP A 190 1.19 23.20 -0.96
N THR A 191 0.30 22.24 -1.19
CA THR A 191 -1.00 22.12 -0.50
C THR A 191 -0.81 21.44 0.86
N ARG A 192 -1.50 21.96 1.89
CA ARG A 192 -1.51 21.35 3.23
C ARG A 192 -2.24 20.01 3.19
N ILE A 193 -1.71 19.04 3.93
CA ILE A 193 -2.29 17.69 4.03
C ILE A 193 -3.75 17.77 4.53
N GLY A 194 -3.99 18.59 5.56
CA GLY A 194 -5.32 18.81 6.14
C GLY A 194 -5.82 17.62 6.95
N GLY A 195 -6.61 17.92 7.97
CA GLY A 195 -7.09 16.95 8.95
C GLY A 195 -8.55 17.17 9.30
N TRP A 196 -8.97 16.65 10.44
CA TRP A 196 -10.33 16.84 10.92
C TRP A 196 -10.60 18.35 11.12
N GLY A 197 -11.61 18.89 10.42
CA GLY A 197 -11.98 20.32 10.49
C GLY A 197 -11.13 21.28 9.63
N THR A 198 -10.11 20.81 8.91
CA THR A 198 -9.31 21.63 7.99
C THR A 198 -9.29 21.04 6.58
N LYS A 199 -9.79 21.82 5.61
CA LYS A 199 -9.73 21.42 4.19
C LYS A 199 -8.27 21.24 3.76
N GLY A 200 -8.00 20.13 3.07
CA GLY A 200 -6.68 19.80 2.55
C GLY A 200 -6.80 18.82 1.38
N LEU A 201 -5.92 17.83 1.36
CA LEU A 201 -5.86 16.81 0.30
C LEU A 201 -7.09 15.90 0.29
N SER A 202 -7.42 15.38 -0.90
CA SER A 202 -8.39 14.29 -1.03
C SER A 202 -7.87 12.99 -0.41
N GLY A 203 -8.75 12.03 -0.13
CA GLY A 203 -8.36 10.72 0.42
C GLY A 203 -7.32 10.02 -0.45
N GLY A 204 -7.53 9.97 -1.77
CA GLY A 204 -6.57 9.39 -2.71
C GLY A 204 -5.23 10.13 -2.74
N GLN A 205 -5.23 11.46 -2.60
CA GLN A 205 -3.98 12.23 -2.50
C GLN A 205 -3.24 11.92 -1.19
N LYS A 206 -3.93 11.85 -0.05
CA LYS A 206 -3.32 11.46 1.24
C LYS A 206 -2.70 10.07 1.16
N ARG A 207 -3.40 9.12 0.53
CA ARG A 207 -2.89 7.77 0.31
C ARG A 207 -1.61 7.76 -0.51
N ARG A 208 -1.60 8.54 -1.61
CA ARG A 208 -0.40 8.70 -2.43
C ARG A 208 0.75 9.38 -1.68
N VAL A 209 0.47 10.32 -0.78
CA VAL A 209 1.49 10.92 0.10
C VAL A 209 2.07 9.88 1.04
N SER A 210 1.24 9.06 1.69
CA SER A 210 1.68 7.96 2.58
C SER A 210 2.65 7.01 1.88
N ILE A 211 2.31 6.57 0.66
CA ILE A 211 3.20 5.75 -0.18
C ILE A 211 4.46 6.53 -0.58
N CYS A 212 4.31 7.81 -0.93
CA CYS A 212 5.42 8.69 -1.30
C CYS A 212 6.50 8.74 -0.19
N LEU A 213 6.09 8.83 1.08
CA LEU A 213 7.01 8.86 2.21
C LEU A 213 7.91 7.61 2.27
N GLU A 214 7.35 6.44 1.94
CA GLU A 214 8.07 5.16 2.01
C GLU A 214 8.98 4.93 0.79
N ILE A 215 8.59 5.37 -0.40
CA ILE A 215 9.38 5.15 -1.63
C ILE A 215 10.60 6.08 -1.76
N VAL A 216 10.72 7.12 -0.94
CA VAL A 216 11.89 8.04 -0.94
C VAL A 216 13.20 7.29 -0.72
N THR A 217 13.17 6.18 0.01
CA THR A 217 14.34 5.31 0.24
C THR A 217 14.70 4.43 -0.96
N ARG A 218 13.87 4.43 -2.02
CA ARG A 218 13.94 3.53 -3.19
C ARG A 218 14.04 2.05 -2.78
N PRO A 219 13.06 1.55 -2.00
CA PRO A 219 13.09 0.17 -1.51
C PRO A 219 13.00 -0.81 -2.68
N LYS A 220 13.61 -1.98 -2.54
CA LYS A 220 13.48 -3.08 -3.52
C LYS A 220 12.28 -3.98 -3.23
N LEU A 221 11.85 -3.98 -1.98
CA LEU A 221 10.69 -4.71 -1.50
C LEU A 221 9.68 -3.72 -0.89
N LEU A 222 8.47 -3.66 -1.41
CA LEU A 222 7.43 -2.76 -0.93
C LEU A 222 6.21 -3.56 -0.46
N PHE A 223 5.87 -3.43 0.81
CA PHE A 223 4.66 -3.99 1.40
C PHE A 223 3.59 -2.90 1.51
N LEU A 224 2.38 -3.22 1.09
CA LEU A 224 1.24 -2.30 1.07
C LEU A 224 0.06 -2.96 1.78
N ASP A 225 -0.31 -2.46 2.96
CA ASP A 225 -1.47 -2.96 3.67
C ASP A 225 -2.72 -2.18 3.26
N GLU A 226 -3.61 -2.83 2.51
CA GLU A 226 -4.85 -2.26 1.96
C GLU A 226 -4.66 -0.88 1.30
N PRO A 227 -3.85 -0.76 0.23
CA PRO A 227 -3.56 0.51 -0.45
C PRO A 227 -4.80 1.22 -1.02
N THR A 228 -5.90 0.50 -1.23
CA THR A 228 -7.15 1.01 -1.82
C THR A 228 -8.26 1.25 -0.79
N SER A 229 -7.99 1.06 0.51
CA SER A 229 -9.02 1.22 1.54
C SER A 229 -9.51 2.66 1.62
N GLY A 230 -10.83 2.85 1.72
CA GLY A 230 -11.47 4.17 1.82
C GLY A 230 -11.41 5.02 0.54
N LEU A 231 -11.02 4.44 -0.61
CA LEU A 231 -10.99 5.11 -1.91
C LEU A 231 -12.13 4.64 -2.80
N ASP A 232 -12.57 5.51 -3.71
CA ASP A 232 -13.44 5.11 -4.82
C ASP A 232 -12.66 4.32 -5.89
N SER A 233 -13.37 3.70 -6.83
CA SER A 233 -12.76 2.84 -7.85
C SER A 233 -11.74 3.58 -8.73
N ALA A 234 -12.04 4.83 -9.10
CA ALA A 234 -11.17 5.64 -9.95
C ALA A 234 -9.88 6.05 -9.23
N ALA A 235 -9.98 6.53 -7.98
CA ALA A 235 -8.82 6.88 -7.17
C ALA A 235 -7.98 5.63 -6.83
N SER A 236 -8.64 4.50 -6.57
CA SER A 236 -7.98 3.21 -6.33
C SER A 236 -7.14 2.78 -7.53
N TYR A 237 -7.73 2.79 -8.73
CA TYR A 237 -6.99 2.47 -9.96
C TYR A 237 -5.84 3.44 -10.21
N TYR A 238 -6.07 4.74 -10.00
CA TYR A 238 -5.00 5.72 -10.17
C TYR A 238 -3.84 5.49 -9.17
N VAL A 239 -4.12 5.19 -7.91
CA VAL A 239 -3.08 4.87 -6.92
C VAL A 239 -2.33 3.60 -7.32
N MET A 240 -3.04 2.53 -7.64
CA MET A 240 -2.45 1.24 -7.96
C MET A 240 -1.65 1.25 -9.28
N SER A 241 -2.11 1.98 -10.29
CA SER A 241 -1.35 2.16 -11.54
C SER A 241 -0.04 2.92 -11.30
N ARG A 242 -0.01 3.94 -10.43
CA ARG A 242 1.25 4.60 -10.04
C ARG A 242 2.20 3.63 -9.37
N ILE A 243 1.70 2.80 -8.45
CA ILE A 243 2.49 1.77 -7.75
C ILE A 243 3.06 0.75 -8.74
N ALA A 244 2.23 0.22 -9.64
CA ALA A 244 2.63 -0.77 -10.63
C ALA A 244 3.70 -0.22 -11.60
N SER A 245 3.59 1.07 -11.96
CA SER A 245 4.56 1.74 -12.84
C SER A 245 5.83 2.24 -12.15
N LEU A 246 6.00 2.06 -10.83
CA LEU A 246 7.18 2.59 -10.12
C LEU A 246 8.49 2.05 -10.70
N GLY A 247 8.58 0.74 -10.92
CA GLY A 247 9.82 0.11 -11.39
C GLY A 247 10.25 0.52 -12.82
N GLN A 248 9.29 0.96 -13.64
CA GLN A 248 9.58 1.48 -14.98
C GLN A 248 10.21 2.89 -14.94
N ARG A 249 10.00 3.64 -13.86
CA ARG A 249 10.39 5.06 -13.76
C ARG A 249 11.77 5.25 -13.16
N ASP A 250 12.12 4.43 -12.17
CA ASP A 250 13.41 4.48 -11.49
C ASP A 250 14.40 3.40 -11.97
N GLY A 251 13.96 2.50 -12.87
CA GLY A 251 14.76 1.40 -13.40
C GLY A 251 14.98 0.27 -12.39
N ILE A 252 14.27 0.26 -11.26
CA ILE A 252 14.41 -0.74 -10.21
C ILE A 252 13.34 -1.82 -10.39
N ARG A 253 13.77 -3.08 -10.46
CA ARG A 253 12.86 -4.24 -10.41
C ARG A 253 12.32 -4.46 -9.00
N ARG A 254 11.45 -3.56 -8.56
CA ARG A 254 10.82 -3.59 -7.24
C ARG A 254 9.85 -4.76 -7.15
N LEU A 255 9.99 -5.57 -6.11
CA LEU A 255 8.99 -6.55 -5.71
C LEU A 255 7.94 -5.83 -4.84
N ILE A 256 6.66 -5.96 -5.19
CA ILE A 256 5.57 -5.30 -4.49
C ILE A 256 4.55 -6.34 -4.02
N ILE A 257 4.20 -6.33 -2.74
CA ILE A 257 3.21 -7.21 -2.13
C ILE A 257 2.13 -6.34 -1.50
N ALA A 258 0.88 -6.49 -1.95
CA ALA A 258 -0.24 -5.70 -1.48
C ALA A 258 -1.35 -6.59 -0.92
N SER A 259 -1.82 -6.32 0.30
CA SER A 259 -3.10 -6.88 0.78
C SER A 259 -4.24 -6.07 0.18
N ILE A 260 -5.24 -6.71 -0.44
CA ILE A 260 -6.42 -6.01 -0.98
C ILE A 260 -7.70 -6.76 -0.60
N HIS A 261 -8.70 -6.00 -0.13
CA HIS A 261 -9.97 -6.55 0.32
C HIS A 261 -10.96 -6.81 -0.81
N GLN A 262 -11.07 -5.95 -1.84
CA GLN A 262 -11.96 -6.14 -2.99
C GLN A 262 -11.60 -5.17 -4.13
N PRO A 263 -10.68 -5.52 -5.06
CA PRO A 263 -10.29 -4.64 -6.15
C PRO A 263 -11.36 -4.52 -7.23
N SER A 264 -11.40 -3.40 -7.96
CA SER A 264 -12.10 -3.34 -9.25
C SER A 264 -11.41 -4.23 -10.28
N SER A 265 -12.11 -4.60 -11.35
CA SER A 265 -11.53 -5.40 -12.45
C SER A 265 -10.26 -4.77 -13.03
N GLU A 266 -10.22 -3.45 -13.17
CA GLU A 266 -9.05 -2.70 -13.66
C GLU A 266 -7.86 -2.83 -12.70
N VAL A 267 -8.10 -2.74 -11.38
CA VAL A 267 -7.04 -2.93 -10.38
C VAL A 267 -6.60 -4.40 -10.33
N PHE A 268 -7.53 -5.34 -10.46
CA PHE A 268 -7.23 -6.77 -10.44
C PHE A 268 -6.28 -7.18 -11.58
N GLN A 269 -6.45 -6.59 -12.76
CA GLN A 269 -5.59 -6.84 -13.94
C GLN A 269 -4.15 -6.37 -13.78
N LEU A 270 -3.85 -5.49 -12.81
CA LEU A 270 -2.47 -5.04 -12.55
C LEU A 270 -1.63 -6.11 -11.83
N PHE A 271 -2.26 -7.12 -11.21
CA PHE A 271 -1.57 -8.15 -10.44
C PHE A 271 -0.99 -9.24 -11.34
N HIS A 272 0.26 -9.58 -11.09
CA HIS A 272 0.92 -10.70 -11.74
C HIS A 272 0.52 -12.00 -11.07
N ASN A 273 0.59 -12.02 -9.73
CA ASN A 273 0.28 -13.18 -8.91
C ASN A 273 -0.80 -12.84 -7.87
N LEU A 274 -1.56 -13.86 -7.50
CA LEU A 274 -2.63 -13.81 -6.51
C LEU A 274 -2.39 -14.88 -5.45
N CYS A 275 -2.35 -14.47 -4.18
CA CYS A 275 -2.44 -15.32 -3.00
C CYS A 275 -3.83 -15.13 -2.39
N LEU A 276 -4.67 -16.15 -2.50
CA LEU A 276 -6.02 -16.14 -1.98
C LEU A 276 -6.08 -16.92 -0.66
N LEU A 277 -6.47 -16.25 0.42
CA LEU A 277 -6.57 -16.79 1.76
C LEU A 277 -8.03 -16.91 2.22
N SER A 278 -8.36 -17.99 2.92
CA SER A 278 -9.59 -18.09 3.69
C SER A 278 -9.35 -18.85 4.99
N SER A 279 -9.80 -18.28 6.11
CA SER A 279 -9.62 -18.86 7.45
C SER A 279 -8.17 -19.26 7.77
N GLY A 280 -7.20 -18.46 7.34
CA GLY A 280 -5.76 -18.74 7.56
C GLY A 280 -5.11 -19.74 6.63
N ARG A 281 -5.85 -20.29 5.66
CA ARG A 281 -5.38 -21.31 4.71
C ARG A 281 -5.31 -20.76 3.30
N THR A 282 -4.33 -21.20 2.52
CA THR A 282 -4.22 -20.89 1.10
C THR A 282 -5.27 -21.64 0.31
N VAL A 283 -6.17 -20.89 -0.33
CA VAL A 283 -7.17 -21.40 -1.28
C VAL A 283 -6.57 -21.49 -2.67
N TYR A 284 -5.77 -20.50 -3.05
CA TYR A 284 -5.09 -20.44 -4.34
C TYR A 284 -3.80 -19.62 -4.22
N PHE A 285 -2.75 -20.04 -4.91
CA PHE A 285 -1.58 -19.22 -5.15
C PHE A 285 -1.07 -19.47 -6.58
N GLY A 286 -0.79 -18.40 -7.32
CA GLY A 286 -0.28 -18.47 -8.68
C GLY A 286 -0.63 -17.23 -9.49
N PRO A 287 -0.52 -17.29 -10.84
CA PRO A 287 -0.87 -16.17 -11.70
C PRO A 287 -2.31 -15.70 -11.49
N ALA A 288 -2.52 -14.38 -11.46
CA ALA A 288 -3.86 -13.82 -11.23
C ALA A 288 -4.84 -14.19 -12.36
N SER A 289 -4.35 -14.27 -13.61
CA SER A 289 -5.12 -14.66 -14.80
C SER A 289 -5.63 -16.10 -14.76
N ALA A 290 -4.89 -17.02 -14.13
CA ALA A 290 -5.25 -18.43 -14.03
C ALA A 290 -6.23 -18.75 -12.88
N ALA A 291 -6.51 -17.78 -12.00
CA ALA A 291 -7.40 -17.99 -10.86
C ALA A 291 -8.83 -18.35 -11.31
N THR A 292 -9.34 -17.71 -12.35
CA THR A 292 -10.70 -17.97 -12.87
C THR A 292 -10.85 -19.41 -13.36
N GLU A 293 -9.84 -19.93 -14.06
CA GLU A 293 -9.81 -21.32 -14.54
C GLU A 293 -9.77 -22.31 -13.37
N PHE A 294 -8.95 -22.04 -12.34
CA PHE A 294 -8.90 -22.86 -11.13
C PHE A 294 -10.27 -22.98 -10.45
N PHE A 295 -11.00 -21.87 -10.32
CA PHE A 295 -12.34 -21.89 -9.73
C PHE A 295 -13.34 -22.64 -10.62
N ALA A 296 -13.28 -22.48 -11.95
CA ALA A 296 -14.12 -23.20 -12.89
C ALA A 296 -13.91 -24.73 -12.86
N LEU A 297 -12.66 -25.18 -12.83
CA LEU A 297 -12.31 -26.62 -12.73
C LEU A 297 -12.81 -27.27 -11.43
N ASN A 298 -13.02 -26.47 -10.39
CA ASN A 298 -13.53 -26.93 -9.10
C ASN A 298 -15.06 -26.79 -8.97
N GLY A 299 -15.77 -26.47 -10.06
CA GLY A 299 -17.23 -26.37 -10.07
C GLY A 299 -17.78 -25.00 -9.67
N TYR A 300 -16.94 -23.97 -9.59
CA TYR A 300 -17.33 -22.60 -9.24
C TYR A 300 -16.94 -21.58 -10.34
N PRO A 301 -17.42 -21.74 -11.59
CA PRO A 301 -17.06 -20.83 -12.67
C PRO A 301 -17.51 -19.39 -12.38
N CYS A 302 -16.67 -18.42 -12.74
CA CYS A 302 -17.03 -17.01 -12.62
C CYS A 302 -18.13 -16.66 -13.66
N PRO A 303 -19.24 -16.01 -13.24
CA PRO A 303 -20.24 -15.51 -14.18
C PRO A 303 -19.66 -14.49 -15.16
N SER A 304 -20.17 -14.47 -16.39
CA SER A 304 -19.61 -13.68 -17.51
C SER A 304 -19.66 -12.15 -17.32
N LEU A 305 -20.55 -11.65 -16.47
CA LEU A 305 -20.72 -10.21 -16.19
C LEU A 305 -20.35 -9.84 -14.75
N GLN A 306 -19.65 -10.73 -14.04
CA GLN A 306 -19.22 -10.47 -12.66
C GLN A 306 -17.72 -10.25 -12.61
N ASN A 307 -17.29 -9.32 -11.75
CA ASN A 307 -15.88 -9.14 -11.44
C ASN A 307 -15.30 -10.43 -10.80
N PRO A 308 -14.23 -11.02 -11.36
CA PRO A 308 -13.61 -12.23 -10.81
C PRO A 308 -13.23 -12.10 -9.33
N SER A 309 -12.69 -10.96 -8.91
CA SER A 309 -12.31 -10.75 -7.50
C SER A 309 -13.50 -10.88 -6.56
N ASP A 310 -14.65 -10.32 -6.95
CA ASP A 310 -15.87 -10.37 -6.16
C ASP A 310 -16.42 -11.80 -6.08
N HIS A 311 -16.37 -12.52 -7.19
CA HIS A 311 -16.76 -13.93 -7.24
C HIS A 311 -15.89 -14.79 -6.34
N PHE A 312 -14.56 -14.63 -6.38
CA PHE A 312 -13.64 -15.39 -5.53
C PHE A 312 -13.92 -15.15 -4.05
N LEU A 313 -14.08 -13.89 -3.65
CA LEU A 313 -14.32 -13.51 -2.26
C LEU A 313 -15.68 -14.03 -1.77
N LYS A 314 -16.73 -13.89 -2.58
CA LYS A 314 -18.07 -14.42 -2.25
C LYS A 314 -18.04 -15.94 -2.06
N THR A 315 -17.28 -16.65 -2.89
CA THR A 315 -17.18 -18.12 -2.83
C THR A 315 -16.44 -18.63 -1.58
N ILE A 316 -15.55 -17.82 -1.00
CA ILE A 316 -14.68 -18.24 0.12
C ILE A 316 -15.00 -17.55 1.46
N ASN A 317 -16.10 -16.79 1.53
CA ASN A 317 -16.48 -16.02 2.70
C ASN A 317 -17.55 -16.75 3.54
N LYS A 318 -17.18 -17.10 4.78
CA LYS A 318 -18.05 -17.80 5.73
C LYS A 318 -19.13 -16.92 6.35
N ASP A 319 -18.95 -15.60 6.36
CA ASP A 319 -19.82 -14.70 7.11
C ASP A 319 -21.21 -14.55 6.47
N PHE A 320 -21.35 -14.89 5.18
CA PHE A 320 -22.59 -14.79 4.42
C PHE A 320 -23.38 -16.10 4.31
N ASP A 321 -22.98 -17.16 5.03
CA ASP A 321 -23.75 -18.41 5.10
C ASP A 321 -25.07 -18.27 5.88
N VAL A 322 -25.25 -17.18 6.64
CA VAL A 322 -26.35 -17.02 7.61
C VAL A 322 -27.58 -16.27 7.05
N ASP A 323 -27.47 -15.56 5.92
CA ASP A 323 -28.58 -14.77 5.34
C ASP A 323 -29.52 -15.60 4.43
N ILE A 324 -29.80 -16.86 4.81
CA ILE A 324 -30.81 -17.69 4.13
C ILE A 324 -32.18 -17.47 4.80
N GLU A 325 -32.72 -16.26 4.70
CA GLU A 325 -34.17 -16.02 4.83
C GLU A 325 -34.93 -16.31 3.52
N GLN A 326 -34.24 -16.78 2.46
CA GLN A 326 -34.85 -17.15 1.19
C GLN A 326 -34.59 -18.62 0.83
N GLY A 327 -35.33 -19.51 1.50
CA GLY A 327 -36.04 -20.65 0.88
C GLY A 327 -35.36 -21.54 -0.17
N ALA A 328 -34.04 -21.73 -0.16
CA ALA A 328 -33.35 -22.65 -1.07
C ALA A 328 -32.74 -23.85 -0.32
N THR A 329 -33.48 -24.95 -0.34
CA THR A 329 -33.07 -26.30 0.05
C THR A 329 -31.81 -26.75 -0.72
N GLY A 330 -30.72 -27.08 -0.01
CA GLY A 330 -29.63 -27.92 -0.53
C GLY A 330 -28.30 -27.28 -0.95
N LYS A 331 -27.95 -26.07 -0.50
CA LYS A 331 -26.60 -25.53 -0.75
C LYS A 331 -25.55 -26.15 0.20
N ILE A 332 -24.47 -26.66 -0.40
CA ILE A 332 -23.20 -27.04 0.26
C ILE A 332 -22.74 -25.85 1.12
N SER A 333 -22.32 -26.10 2.36
CA SER A 333 -21.85 -25.05 3.26
C SER A 333 -20.59 -24.36 2.71
N THR A 334 -20.40 -23.06 2.93
CA THR A 334 -19.19 -22.38 2.43
C THR A 334 -17.92 -22.98 3.04
N GLU A 335 -18.00 -23.58 4.23
CA GLU A 335 -16.90 -24.33 4.82
C GLU A 335 -16.50 -25.58 4.01
N GLU A 336 -17.47 -26.35 3.50
CA GLU A 336 -17.22 -27.47 2.59
C GLU A 336 -16.63 -27.01 1.26
N VAL A 337 -17.09 -25.87 0.73
CA VAL A 337 -16.52 -25.24 -0.47
C VAL A 337 -15.05 -24.90 -0.26
N ILE A 338 -14.73 -24.18 0.84
CA ILE A 338 -13.35 -23.81 1.17
C ILE A 338 -12.49 -25.06 1.34
N ASN A 339 -12.99 -26.08 2.05
CA ASN A 339 -12.25 -27.33 2.25
C ASN A 339 -11.99 -28.06 0.93
N THR A 340 -12.94 -28.04 -0.01
CA THR A 340 -12.79 -28.63 -1.34
C THR A 340 -11.73 -27.88 -2.15
N LEU A 341 -11.81 -26.55 -2.19
CA LEU A 341 -10.83 -25.71 -2.89
C LEU A 341 -9.42 -25.85 -2.32
N VAL A 342 -9.26 -25.84 -0.99
CA VAL A 342 -7.95 -26.03 -0.33
C VAL A 342 -7.36 -27.41 -0.66
N LYS A 343 -8.18 -28.47 -0.62
CA LYS A 343 -7.73 -29.83 -0.99
C LYS A 343 -7.32 -29.90 -2.46
N SER A 344 -8.13 -29.32 -3.34
CA SER A 344 -7.86 -29.26 -4.77
C SER A 344 -6.60 -28.47 -5.10
N TYR A 345 -6.40 -27.31 -4.46
CA TYR A 345 -5.16 -26.55 -4.62
C TYR A 345 -3.95 -27.39 -4.20
N ARG A 346 -4.00 -28.07 -3.05
CA ARG A 346 -2.89 -28.93 -2.59
C ARG A 346 -2.58 -30.09 -3.54
N SER A 347 -3.57 -30.66 -4.22
CA SER A 347 -3.35 -31.71 -5.23
C SER A 347 -3.05 -31.18 -6.64
N SER A 348 -3.29 -29.89 -6.88
CA SER A 348 -3.13 -29.27 -8.20
C SER A 348 -1.67 -29.23 -8.69
N PRO A 349 -1.45 -29.21 -10.02
CA PRO A 349 -0.14 -28.95 -10.60
C PRO A 349 0.44 -27.61 -10.16
N ASN A 350 -0.39 -26.58 -10.00
CA ASN A 350 0.03 -25.23 -9.61
C ASN A 350 0.74 -25.25 -8.25
N CYS A 351 0.20 -25.95 -7.25
CA CYS A 351 0.86 -26.06 -5.95
C CYS A 351 2.23 -26.75 -6.04
N LYS A 352 2.36 -27.79 -6.89
CA LYS A 352 3.66 -28.45 -7.13
C LYS A 352 4.66 -27.52 -7.80
N VAL A 353 4.22 -26.70 -8.76
CA VAL A 353 5.05 -25.67 -9.40
C VAL A 353 5.52 -24.66 -8.36
N VAL A 354 4.62 -24.18 -7.50
CA VAL A 354 4.94 -23.22 -6.45
C VAL A 354 5.96 -23.78 -5.46
N LEU A 355 5.77 -25.03 -5.00
CA LEU A 355 6.74 -25.71 -4.13
C LEU A 355 8.09 -25.91 -4.82
N GLY A 356 8.10 -26.25 -6.11
CA GLY A 356 9.31 -26.38 -6.92
C GLY A 356 10.06 -25.05 -7.05
N GLU A 357 9.35 -23.95 -7.25
CA GLU A 357 9.91 -22.60 -7.34
C GLU A 357 10.46 -22.12 -5.99
N VAL A 358 9.74 -22.34 -4.90
CA VAL A 358 10.22 -22.06 -3.54
C VAL A 358 11.52 -22.84 -3.28
N ALA A 359 11.53 -24.14 -3.55
CA ALA A 359 12.73 -24.97 -3.36
C ALA A 359 13.90 -24.53 -4.26
N LYS A 360 13.62 -24.09 -5.49
CA LYS A 360 14.62 -23.58 -6.42
C LYS A 360 15.24 -22.28 -5.93
N ILE A 361 14.43 -21.31 -5.51
CA ILE A 361 14.89 -20.02 -4.98
C ILE A 361 15.69 -20.25 -3.68
N ASN A 362 15.23 -21.14 -2.81
CA ASN A 362 15.92 -21.49 -1.57
C ASN A 362 17.30 -22.12 -1.83
N LYS A 363 17.43 -22.96 -2.87
CA LYS A 363 18.72 -23.58 -3.27
C LYS A 363 19.66 -22.62 -3.99
N GLN A 364 19.14 -21.63 -4.70
CA GLN A 364 19.91 -20.65 -5.47
C GLN A 364 20.59 -19.56 -4.59
N GLY A 365 20.71 -19.76 -3.28
CA GLY A 365 21.28 -18.83 -2.29
C GLY A 365 22.76 -18.46 -2.52
N HIS A 366 23.05 -17.80 -3.64
CA HIS A 366 24.30 -17.15 -4.03
C HIS A 366 24.07 -15.65 -4.33
N GLY A 367 22.87 -15.13 -4.06
CA GLY A 367 22.63 -13.69 -4.11
C GLY A 367 23.35 -13.01 -2.95
N ALA A 368 24.03 -11.89 -3.21
CA ALA A 368 24.63 -11.10 -2.16
C ALA A 368 23.55 -10.72 -1.12
N PRO A 369 23.85 -10.79 0.20
CA PRO A 369 22.92 -10.36 1.23
C PRO A 369 22.49 -8.93 0.91
N ALA A 370 21.20 -8.64 1.05
CA ALA A 370 20.70 -7.30 0.79
C ALA A 370 21.43 -6.33 1.73
N LYS A 371 22.28 -5.46 1.17
CA LYS A 371 22.98 -4.45 1.94
C LYS A 371 21.94 -3.48 2.48
N GLY A 372 21.82 -3.42 3.81
CA GLY A 372 21.00 -2.44 4.48
C GLY A 372 21.44 -1.02 4.15
N GLY A 373 20.47 -0.15 3.90
CA GLY A 373 20.66 1.29 3.99
C GLY A 373 20.91 1.72 5.44
N SER A 374 21.50 2.89 5.59
CA SER A 374 21.65 3.56 6.89
C SER A 374 20.67 4.72 6.99
N HIS A 375 20.28 5.09 8.20
CA HIS A 375 19.48 6.28 8.47
C HIS A 375 20.36 7.52 8.70
N ALA A 376 19.72 8.68 8.82
CA ALA A 376 20.37 9.87 9.34
C ALA A 376 20.84 9.67 10.79
N ASN A 377 21.93 10.35 11.19
CA ASN A 377 22.45 10.27 12.55
C ASN A 377 21.50 10.91 13.57
N PHE A 378 21.64 10.54 14.85
CA PHE A 378 20.78 11.02 15.94
C PHE A 378 20.69 12.56 16.03
N LEU A 379 21.81 13.27 15.85
CA LEU A 379 21.82 14.74 15.88
C LEU A 379 21.03 15.34 14.72
N THR A 380 21.22 14.81 13.51
CA THR A 380 20.46 15.20 12.32
C THR A 380 18.97 14.95 12.54
N GLN A 381 18.61 13.77 13.06
CA GLN A 381 17.24 13.43 13.39
C GLN A 381 16.65 14.41 14.41
N CYS A 382 17.35 14.70 15.50
CA CYS A 382 16.90 15.63 16.54
C CYS A 382 16.65 17.04 15.97
N LEU A 383 17.58 17.56 15.17
CA LEU A 383 17.45 18.89 14.56
C LEU A 383 16.28 18.95 13.58
N VAL A 384 16.15 17.94 12.71
CA VAL A 384 15.08 17.87 11.71
C VAL A 384 13.70 17.71 12.39
N LEU A 385 13.60 16.86 13.40
CA LEU A 385 12.37 16.66 14.18
C LEU A 385 11.98 17.92 14.96
N THR A 386 12.95 18.61 15.55
CA THR A 386 12.73 19.88 16.26
C THR A 386 12.19 20.94 15.30
N ARG A 387 12.80 21.08 14.11
CA ARG A 387 12.34 22.00 13.06
C ARG A 387 10.92 21.65 12.59
N ARG A 388 10.65 20.37 12.31
CA ARG A 388 9.32 19.89 11.91
C ARG A 388 8.28 20.17 12.99
N SER A 389 8.62 19.91 14.25
CA SER A 389 7.75 20.16 15.41
C SER A 389 7.45 21.64 15.59
N SER A 390 8.45 22.51 15.44
CA SER A 390 8.29 23.97 15.50
C SER A 390 7.33 24.48 14.41
N VAL A 391 7.48 24.02 13.17
CA VAL A 391 6.56 24.37 12.07
C VAL A 391 5.13 23.88 12.37
N ASN A 392 4.98 22.63 12.81
CA ASN A 392 3.68 22.08 13.18
C ASN A 392 3.00 22.91 14.29
N MET A 393 3.74 23.22 15.36
CA MET A 393 3.24 23.99 16.50
C MET A 393 2.86 25.42 16.12
N SER A 394 3.65 26.08 15.25
CA SER A 394 3.36 27.45 14.81
C SER A 394 2.08 27.56 13.95
N ARG A 395 1.72 26.48 13.24
CA ARG A 395 0.58 26.44 12.32
C ARG A 395 -0.69 25.88 12.96
N ASP A 396 -0.55 25.11 14.02
CA ASP A 396 -1.67 24.71 14.88
C ASP A 396 -2.06 25.85 15.81
N ARG A 397 -2.82 26.81 15.25
CA ARG A 397 -3.23 27.99 16.00
C ARG A 397 -4.14 27.63 17.17
N GLY A 398 -4.96 26.59 17.05
CA GLY A 398 -5.89 26.19 18.10
C GLY A 398 -5.14 25.69 19.32
N TYR A 399 -4.25 24.71 19.14
CA TYR A 399 -3.56 24.08 20.26
C TYR A 399 -2.55 25.00 20.95
N TYR A 400 -1.70 25.67 20.18
CA TYR A 400 -0.61 26.46 20.76
C TYR A 400 -1.10 27.74 21.45
N TRP A 401 -1.96 28.52 20.77
CA TRP A 401 -2.45 29.79 21.35
C TRP A 401 -3.39 29.56 22.52
N LEU A 402 -4.24 28.53 22.47
CA LEU A 402 -5.08 28.17 23.61
C LEU A 402 -4.23 27.81 24.83
N ARG A 403 -3.17 27.01 24.63
CA ARG A 403 -2.27 26.62 25.71
C ARG A 403 -1.52 27.82 26.29
N LEU A 404 -1.03 28.72 25.44
CA LEU A 404 -0.39 29.96 25.86
C LEU A 404 -1.36 30.84 26.67
N ALA A 405 -2.59 31.01 26.19
CA ALA A 405 -3.62 31.77 26.90
C ALA A 405 -3.93 31.16 28.27
N VAL A 406 -4.08 29.84 28.36
CA VAL A 406 -4.28 29.13 29.64
C VAL A 406 -3.11 29.38 30.59
N TYR A 407 -1.86 29.32 30.11
CA TYR A 407 -0.71 29.61 30.95
C TYR A 407 -0.66 31.06 31.42
N ILE A 408 -1.02 32.03 30.57
CA ILE A 408 -1.13 33.43 30.97
C ILE A 408 -2.20 33.61 32.04
N ILE A 409 -3.37 32.97 31.89
CA ILE A 409 -4.46 33.04 32.87
C ILE A 409 -4.05 32.43 34.21
N VAL A 410 -3.40 31.26 34.20
CA VAL A 410 -2.91 30.60 35.43
C VAL A 410 -1.80 31.42 36.08
N ALA A 411 -0.86 31.94 35.31
CA ALA A 411 0.22 32.79 35.83
C ALA A 411 -0.31 34.09 36.42
N PHE A 412 -1.32 34.69 35.78
CA PHE A 412 -2.01 35.86 36.31
C PHE A 412 -2.78 35.52 37.58
N GLY A 413 -3.50 34.40 37.63
CA GLY A 413 -4.23 33.94 38.81
C GLY A 413 -3.32 33.61 40.00
N LEU A 414 -2.19 32.92 39.77
CA LEU A 414 -1.18 32.70 40.81
C LEU A 414 -0.55 34.03 41.23
N GLY A 415 -0.24 34.89 40.26
CA GLY A 415 0.30 36.22 40.48
C GLY A 415 -0.60 37.07 41.36
N THR A 416 -1.92 37.05 41.17
CA THR A 416 -2.87 37.79 42.01
C THR A 416 -3.06 37.19 43.39
N ILE A 417 -3.10 35.86 43.52
CA ILE A 417 -3.20 35.17 44.83
C ILE A 417 -1.98 35.49 45.70
N TYR A 418 -0.80 35.55 45.10
CA TYR A 418 0.46 35.76 45.81
C TYR A 418 0.97 37.22 45.76
N ASN A 419 0.17 38.14 45.21
CA ASN A 419 0.48 39.56 45.24
C ASN A 419 0.27 40.07 46.68
N ASN A 420 1.32 40.59 47.32
CA ASN A 420 1.38 40.99 48.75
C ASN A 420 1.59 39.89 49.81
N ILE A 421 2.38 38.85 49.52
CA ILE A 421 3.01 38.12 50.62
C ILE A 421 4.13 39.00 51.21
N GLY A 422 3.86 39.66 52.33
CA GLY A 422 4.89 40.40 53.08
C GLY A 422 5.99 39.46 53.61
N SER A 423 7.16 40.01 53.98
CA SER A 423 8.34 39.25 54.43
C SER A 423 8.28 38.72 55.88
N THR A 424 7.08 38.51 56.43
CA THR A 424 6.85 38.18 57.86
C THR A 424 6.62 36.67 58.04
N TYR A 425 6.92 36.09 59.21
CA TYR A 425 6.80 34.64 59.51
C TYR A 425 5.44 34.00 59.16
N SER A 426 4.35 34.77 59.11
CA SER A 426 3.02 34.33 58.64
C SER A 426 2.96 33.96 57.15
N SER A 427 3.93 34.40 56.34
CA SER A 427 4.13 33.98 54.95
C SER A 427 4.64 32.54 54.80
N ILE A 428 5.23 31.97 55.85
CA ILE A 428 5.81 30.61 55.84
C ILE A 428 4.70 29.55 55.96
N GLN A 429 3.56 29.85 56.60
CA GLN A 429 2.44 28.91 56.72
C GLN A 429 1.73 28.63 55.39
N VAL A 430 1.83 29.52 54.40
CA VAL A 430 1.30 29.32 53.05
C VAL A 430 2.13 28.27 52.28
N TYR A 431 3.35 27.96 52.72
CA TYR A 431 4.23 26.94 52.14
C TYR A 431 4.12 25.56 52.80
N ALA A 432 3.33 25.40 53.88
CA ALA A 432 3.33 24.21 54.73
C ALA A 432 1.96 23.52 54.90
N LYS A 433 0.98 23.79 54.03
CA LYS A 433 -0.32 23.10 54.05
C LYS A 433 -0.64 22.41 52.74
#